data_AF-F8QXQ5-F1
#
_entry.id   AF-F8QXQ5-F1
#
_cell.length_a   1.000
_cell.length_b   1.000
_cell.length_c   1.000
_cell.angle_alpha   90.00
_cell.angle_beta   90.00
_cell.angle_gamma   90.00
#
_symmetry.space_group_name_H-M   'P 1'
#
loop_
_entity.id
_entity.type
_entity.pdbx_description
1 polymer ?
#
loop_
_entity_poly.entity_id
_entity_poly.type
_entity_poly.pdbx_seq_one_letter_code
_entity_poly.pdbx_strand_id
1 'polypeptide(L)'
;MAYVRVAPLALFLLATSIMFPMKIEAVDCSGACSPFEVPPCGSRDCRCIPIALFVGFCIYPTGLSSVSKMIDEHPNLCQSHGECMKKGSGNFCARYPNHYVDYGWCFNSGSEELKGFLAMPRAISK
;
A
#
# COMPACT_ATOMS: atom_id res chain seq x y z
N MET A 1 -38.43 2.30 -51.26
CA MET A 1 -36.97 2.07 -51.34
C MET A 1 -36.24 2.71 -50.14
N ALA A 2 -36.66 2.39 -48.90
CA ALA A 2 -36.13 3.02 -47.68
C ALA A 2 -35.39 2.04 -46.74
N TYR A 3 -35.48 0.74 -47.00
CA TYR A 3 -34.90 -0.31 -46.14
C TYR A 3 -33.40 -0.53 -46.32
N VAL A 4 -32.82 -0.07 -47.44
CA VAL A 4 -31.42 -0.37 -47.80
C VAL A 4 -30.40 0.46 -47.00
N ARG A 5 -30.84 1.54 -46.33
CA ARG A 5 -29.95 2.45 -45.58
C ARG A 5 -29.98 2.28 -44.06
N VAL A 6 -30.89 1.46 -43.52
CA VAL A 6 -30.96 1.20 -42.07
C VAL A 6 -29.95 0.14 -41.64
N ALA A 7 -29.73 -0.88 -42.48
CA ALA A 7 -28.80 -1.97 -42.20
C ALA A 7 -27.34 -1.53 -42.03
N PRO A 8 -26.77 -0.61 -42.85
CA PRO A 8 -25.39 -0.15 -42.66
C PRO A 8 -25.19 0.66 -41.37
N LEU A 9 -26.18 1.48 -41.00
CA LEU A 9 -26.14 2.29 -39.77
C LEU A 9 -26.25 1.43 -38.51
N ALA A 10 -27.11 0.41 -38.53
CA ALA A 10 -27.23 -0.55 -37.43
C ALA A 10 -25.94 -1.38 -37.25
N LEU A 11 -25.30 -1.80 -38.34
CA LEU A 11 -24.00 -2.49 -38.33
C LEU A 11 -22.88 -1.59 -37.79
N PHE A 12 -22.87 -0.30 -38.14
CA PHE A 12 -21.89 0.66 -37.63
C PHE A 12 -22.02 0.87 -36.11
N LEU A 13 -23.26 1.00 -35.61
CA LEU A 13 -23.53 1.15 -34.17
C LEU A 13 -23.17 -0.12 -33.38
N LEU A 14 -23.47 -1.31 -33.94
CA LEU A 14 -23.04 -2.59 -33.38
C LEU A 14 -21.52 -2.69 -33.30
N ALA A 15 -20.79 -2.34 -34.37
CA ALA A 15 -19.33 -2.39 -34.41
C ALA A 15 -18.66 -1.47 -33.37
N THR A 16 -19.23 -0.29 -33.10
CA THR A 16 -18.72 0.61 -32.05
C THR A 16 -18.97 0.11 -30.63
N SER A 17 -19.97 -0.74 -30.40
CA SER A 17 -20.28 -1.31 -29.08
C SER A 17 -19.35 -2.45 -28.65
N ILE A 18 -18.54 -2.99 -29.57
CA ILE A 18 -17.59 -4.10 -29.34
C ILE A 18 -16.17 -3.60 -29.06
N MET A 19 -15.96 -2.27 -29.00
CA MET A 19 -14.78 -1.75 -28.31
C MET A 19 -15.00 -2.00 -26.83
N PHE A 20 -14.55 -3.18 -26.41
CA PHE A 20 -14.55 -3.68 -25.04
C PHE A 20 -14.39 -2.53 -24.04
N PRO A 21 -15.22 -2.43 -22.99
CA PRO A 21 -14.84 -1.60 -21.87
C PRO A 21 -13.48 -2.15 -21.42
N MET A 22 -12.42 -1.37 -21.60
CA MET A 22 -11.18 -1.62 -20.86
C MET A 22 -11.63 -1.81 -19.43
N LYS A 23 -11.41 -3.01 -18.89
CA LYS A 23 -11.62 -3.28 -17.49
C LYS A 23 -10.72 -2.27 -16.80
N ILE A 24 -11.30 -1.17 -16.32
CA ILE A 24 -10.64 -0.30 -15.39
C ILE A 24 -10.50 -1.22 -14.19
N GLU A 25 -9.33 -1.86 -14.06
CA GLU A 25 -8.97 -2.48 -12.81
C GLU A 25 -8.93 -1.32 -11.83
N ALA A 26 -10.06 -1.11 -11.15
CA ALA A 26 -10.11 -0.24 -10.00
C ALA A 26 -8.98 -0.77 -9.12
N VAL A 27 -7.94 0.05 -8.94
CA VAL A 27 -6.81 -0.29 -8.09
C VAL A 27 -7.39 -0.67 -6.75
N ASP A 28 -7.45 -1.95 -6.42
CA ASP A 28 -7.98 -2.42 -5.14
C ASP A 28 -6.84 -2.39 -4.13
N CYS A 29 -6.85 -1.40 -3.22
CA CYS A 29 -5.88 -1.34 -2.14
C CYS A 29 -6.31 -2.27 -1.01
N SER A 30 -6.28 -3.58 -1.28
CA SER A 30 -6.59 -4.64 -0.34
C SER A 30 -5.56 -5.76 -0.42
N GLY A 31 -5.48 -6.59 0.62
CA GLY A 31 -4.53 -7.71 0.68
C GLY A 31 -3.22 -7.39 1.40
N ALA A 32 -2.30 -8.36 1.38
CA ALA A 32 -1.03 -8.30 2.07
C ALA A 32 0.03 -7.55 1.24
N CYS A 33 0.91 -6.83 1.91
CA CYS A 33 2.07 -6.17 1.32
C CYS A 33 3.34 -6.47 2.11
N SER A 34 4.49 -6.42 1.43
CA SER A 34 5.77 -6.29 2.11
C SER A 34 6.10 -4.80 2.25
N PRO A 35 6.46 -4.32 3.46
CA PRO A 35 6.97 -2.96 3.65
C PRO A 35 8.24 -2.68 2.83
N PHE A 36 8.93 -3.71 2.34
CA PHE A 36 10.14 -3.60 1.52
C PHE A 36 9.87 -3.68 0.00
N GLU A 37 8.63 -3.88 -0.44
CA GLU A 37 8.27 -3.95 -1.86
C GLU A 37 7.92 -2.57 -2.44
N VAL A 38 8.41 -2.26 -3.64
CA VAL A 38 8.11 -0.99 -4.34
C VAL A 38 7.67 -1.25 -5.79
N PRO A 39 6.52 -0.68 -6.24
CA PRO A 39 5.48 -0.06 -5.43
C PRO A 39 4.77 -1.11 -4.56
N PRO A 40 4.43 -0.82 -3.29
CA PRO A 40 3.67 -1.76 -2.50
C PRO A 40 2.28 -1.93 -3.11
N CYS A 41 1.65 -3.08 -2.88
CA CYS A 41 0.27 -3.32 -3.31
C CYS A 41 0.04 -3.25 -4.82
N GLY A 42 1.11 -3.31 -5.62
CA GLY A 42 1.04 -3.18 -7.08
C GLY A 42 0.61 -1.79 -7.58
N SER A 43 0.44 -0.79 -6.70
CA SER A 43 0.01 0.55 -7.08
C SER A 43 0.61 1.65 -6.20
N ARG A 44 0.85 2.81 -6.81
CA ARG A 44 1.33 4.02 -6.12
C ARG A 44 0.24 4.76 -5.36
N ASP A 45 -1.03 4.44 -5.63
CA ASP A 45 -2.20 5.03 -4.99
C ASP A 45 -2.50 4.37 -3.63
N CYS A 46 -1.80 3.27 -3.30
CA CYS A 46 -1.94 2.53 -2.06
C CYS A 46 -0.80 2.82 -1.09
N ARG A 47 -1.08 2.61 0.20
CA ARG A 47 -0.09 2.58 1.28
C ARG A 47 -0.01 1.18 1.86
N CYS A 48 1.16 0.82 2.36
CA CYS A 48 1.38 -0.41 3.11
C CYS A 48 1.51 -0.08 4.60
N ILE A 49 0.59 -0.60 5.42
CA ILE A 49 0.65 -0.48 6.88
C ILE A 49 1.31 -1.74 7.46
N PRO A 50 2.51 -1.66 8.05
CA PRO A 50 3.22 -2.83 8.58
C PRO A 50 2.56 -3.29 9.89
N ILE A 51 1.86 -4.41 9.85
CA ILE A 51 1.31 -5.08 11.05
C ILE A 51 2.30 -6.04 11.70
N ALA A 52 3.35 -6.41 10.97
CA ALA A 52 4.50 -7.15 11.42
C ALA A 52 5.76 -6.56 10.75
N LEU A 53 6.94 -6.97 11.20
CA LEU A 53 8.23 -6.49 10.68
C LEU A 53 8.38 -6.63 9.15
N PHE A 54 7.78 -7.65 8.55
CA PHE A 54 7.94 -7.98 7.13
C PHE A 54 6.62 -8.05 6.36
N VAL A 55 5.50 -7.90 7.04
CA VAL A 55 4.17 -8.08 6.47
C VAL A 55 3.29 -6.92 6.92
N GLY A 56 2.53 -6.38 5.98
CA GLY A 56 1.55 -5.35 6.20
C GLY A 56 0.28 -5.60 5.40
N PHE A 57 -0.64 -4.65 5.47
CA PHE A 57 -1.82 -4.63 4.63
C PHE A 57 -1.88 -3.38 3.77
N CYS A 58 -2.41 -3.57 2.57
CA CYS A 58 -2.70 -2.52 1.63
C CYS A 58 -3.93 -1.75 2.07
N ILE A 59 -3.84 -0.42 1.99
CA ILE A 59 -4.99 0.45 2.20
C ILE A 59 -4.89 1.70 1.35
N TYR A 60 -6.04 2.27 1.02
CA TYR A 60 -6.09 3.62 0.48
C TYR A 60 -5.66 4.65 1.53
N PRO A 61 -4.97 5.73 1.15
CA PRO A 61 -4.72 6.87 2.02
C PRO A 61 -6.01 7.43 2.69
N THR A 62 -7.16 7.35 2.03
CA THR A 62 -8.45 7.78 2.57
C THR A 62 -8.97 6.86 3.69
N GLY A 63 -8.54 5.60 3.72
CA GLY A 63 -8.86 4.62 4.75
C GLY A 63 -7.98 4.70 5.99
N LEU A 64 -6.97 5.57 6.03
CA LEU A 64 -6.05 5.66 7.17
C LEU A 64 -6.77 5.99 8.48
N SER A 65 -7.86 6.76 8.41
CA SER A 65 -8.69 7.12 9.58
C SER A 65 -9.27 5.88 10.27
N SER A 66 -9.75 4.88 9.51
CA SER A 66 -10.33 3.66 10.10
C SER A 66 -9.29 2.72 10.71
N VAL A 67 -8.01 2.84 10.31
CA VAL A 67 -6.90 2.00 10.81
C VAL A 67 -6.01 2.74 11.81
N SER A 68 -6.17 4.07 11.95
CA SER A 68 -5.42 4.90 12.91
C SER A 68 -5.42 4.32 14.32
N LYS A 69 -6.58 3.90 14.82
CA LYS A 69 -6.72 3.27 16.13
C LYS A 69 -5.91 1.99 16.26
N MET A 70 -5.91 1.15 15.21
CA MET A 70 -5.13 -0.10 15.20
C MET A 70 -3.62 0.19 15.22
N ILE A 71 -3.20 1.27 14.55
CA ILE A 71 -1.79 1.69 14.49
C ILE A 71 -1.33 2.27 15.83
N ASP A 72 -2.18 3.08 16.45
CA ASP A 72 -1.94 3.67 17.76
C ASP A 72 -1.83 2.58 18.83
N GLU A 73 -2.71 1.57 18.78
CA GLU A 73 -2.72 0.42 19.69
C GLU A 73 -1.57 -0.55 19.43
N HIS A 74 -1.01 -0.59 18.21
CA HIS A 74 0.03 -1.55 17.90
C HIS A 74 1.34 -1.24 18.66
N PRO A 75 1.91 -2.21 19.41
CA PRO A 75 2.94 -1.95 20.40
C PRO A 75 4.24 -1.42 19.79
N ASN A 76 4.58 -1.86 18.57
CA ASN A 76 5.86 -1.53 17.94
C ASN A 76 5.75 -0.58 16.74
N LEU A 77 4.54 -0.16 16.37
CA LEU A 77 4.35 0.77 15.25
C LEU A 77 4.58 2.19 15.77
N CYS A 78 5.29 3.01 15.00
CA CYS A 78 5.61 4.37 15.41
C CYS A 78 5.68 5.35 14.24
N GLN A 79 5.32 6.60 14.49
CA GLN A 79 5.68 7.73 13.64
C GLN A 79 6.90 8.49 14.20
N SER A 80 7.12 8.42 15.52
CA SER A 80 8.15 9.17 16.23
C SER A 80 8.88 8.33 17.30
N HIS A 81 10.09 8.75 17.68
CA HIS A 81 10.83 8.15 18.80
C HIS A 81 10.05 8.25 20.13
N GLY A 82 9.33 9.35 20.32
CA GLY A 82 8.51 9.59 21.50
C GLY A 82 7.39 8.58 21.68
N GLU A 83 6.79 8.09 20.58
CA GLU A 83 5.79 7.03 20.65
C GLU A 83 6.37 5.72 21.14
N CYS A 84 7.55 5.31 20.67
CA CYS A 84 8.19 4.09 21.17
C CYS A 84 8.45 4.17 22.67
N MET A 85 8.92 5.33 23.17
CA MET A 85 9.14 5.54 24.60
C MET A 85 7.84 5.49 25.39
N LYS A 86 6.77 6.12 24.89
CA LYS A 86 5.44 6.09 25.52
C LYS A 86 4.84 4.68 25.56
N LYS A 87 5.07 3.89 24.51
CA LYS A 87 4.60 2.50 24.39
C LYS A 87 5.47 1.51 25.18
N GLY A 88 6.68 1.90 25.58
CA GLY A 88 7.64 1.02 26.25
C GLY A 88 8.23 -0.06 25.35
N SER A 89 8.04 0.04 24.03
CA SER A 89 8.54 -0.92 23.03
C SER A 89 9.94 -0.59 22.49
N GLY A 90 10.50 0.53 22.93
CA GLY A 90 11.84 0.96 22.56
C GLY A 90 12.02 2.45 22.80
N ASN A 91 13.15 2.99 22.33
CA ASN A 91 13.42 4.42 22.35
C ASN A 91 13.78 4.97 20.96
N PHE A 92 13.82 4.10 19.94
CA PHE A 92 14.15 4.47 18.57
C PHE A 92 13.06 3.97 17.60
N CYS A 93 12.55 4.87 16.75
CA CYS A 93 11.61 4.53 15.68
C CYS A 93 12.41 4.41 14.37
N ALA A 94 12.60 3.19 13.90
CA ALA A 94 13.30 2.92 12.65
C ALA A 94 12.30 2.95 11.49
N ARG A 95 12.47 3.88 10.55
CA ARG A 95 11.63 3.97 9.35
C ARG A 95 12.03 2.89 8.34
N TYR A 96 11.04 2.31 7.67
CA TYR A 96 11.31 1.44 6.53
C TYR A 96 11.98 2.24 5.39
N PRO A 97 12.86 1.62 4.59
CA PRO A 97 13.47 2.28 3.42
C PRO A 97 12.48 2.66 2.32
N ASN A 98 11.23 2.24 2.42
CA ASN A 98 10.18 2.42 1.44
C ASN A 98 9.35 3.68 1.75
N HIS A 99 9.33 4.66 0.84
CA HIS A 99 8.59 5.92 1.01
C HIS A 99 7.07 5.78 0.89
N TYR A 100 6.55 4.60 0.54
CA TYR A 100 5.12 4.30 0.59
C TYR A 100 4.66 3.73 1.95
N VAL A 101 5.58 3.59 2.91
CA VAL A 101 5.30 3.12 4.27
C VAL A 101 5.44 4.30 5.24
N ASP A 102 4.30 4.80 5.72
CA ASP A 102 4.24 6.02 6.53
C ASP A 102 4.65 5.82 8.00
N TYR A 103 4.90 4.58 8.41
CA TYR A 103 5.21 4.21 9.79
C TYR A 103 6.54 3.48 9.89
N GLY A 104 7.18 3.58 11.04
CA GLY A 104 8.36 2.82 11.40
C GLY A 104 8.06 1.70 12.39
N TRP A 105 9.13 1.05 12.83
CA TRP A 105 9.12 0.04 13.86
C TRP A 105 9.99 0.47 15.05
N CYS A 106 9.50 0.21 16.26
CA CYS A 106 10.20 0.51 17.50
C CYS A 106 11.31 -0.49 17.79
N PHE A 107 12.47 0.03 18.16
CA PHE A 107 13.62 -0.72 18.63
C PHE A 107 14.25 -0.04 19.84
N ASN A 108 15.02 -0.81 20.60
CA ASN A 108 15.97 -0.24 21.54
C ASN A 108 17.19 0.29 20.77
N SER A 109 17.57 1.52 21.07
CA SER A 109 18.76 2.13 20.48
C SER A 109 20.00 1.29 20.81
N GLY A 110 20.81 1.03 19.79
CA GLY A 110 22.02 0.20 19.91
C GLY A 110 21.77 -1.31 19.93
N SER A 111 20.53 -1.77 19.81
CA SER A 111 20.23 -3.21 19.80
C SER A 111 20.69 -3.88 18.49
N GLU A 112 20.99 -5.18 18.56
CA GLU A 112 21.42 -5.95 17.38
C GLU A 112 20.28 -6.08 16.35
N GLU A 113 19.03 -6.10 16.82
CA GLU A 113 17.84 -6.10 15.95
C GLU A 113 17.73 -4.81 15.14
N LEU A 114 18.02 -3.66 15.76
CA LEU A 114 18.06 -2.38 15.05
C LEU A 114 19.16 -2.39 13.97
N LYS A 115 20.35 -2.89 14.31
CA LYS A 115 21.45 -3.01 13.34
C LYS A 115 21.05 -3.91 12.17
N GLY A 116 20.46 -5.06 12.47
CA GLY A 116 19.93 -5.98 11.46
C GLY A 116 18.87 -5.33 10.59
N PHE A 117 17.94 -4.58 11.19
CA PHE A 117 16.89 -3.86 10.47
C PHE A 117 17.45 -2.81 9.51
N LEU A 118 18.40 -2.01 9.97
CA LEU A 118 19.05 -0.97 9.16
C LEU A 118 19.98 -1.53 8.09
N ALA A 119 20.52 -2.74 8.29
CA ALA A 119 21.34 -3.45 7.31
C ALA A 119 20.51 -4.12 6.20
N MET A 120 19.19 -4.18 6.33
CA MET A 120 18.35 -4.79 5.30
C MET A 120 18.45 -4.03 3.98
N PRO A 121 18.41 -4.74 2.83
CA PRO A 121 18.41 -4.11 1.53
C PRO A 121 17.30 -3.08 1.44
N ARG A 122 17.60 -1.96 0.78
CA ARG A 122 16.57 -0.98 0.42
C ARG A 122 15.53 -1.65 -0.46
N ALA A 123 14.36 -1.02 -0.54
CA ALA A 123 13.19 -1.54 -1.21
C ALA A 123 13.52 -2.30 -2.51
N ILE A 124 13.06 -3.54 -2.59
CA ILE A 124 13.27 -4.40 -3.73
C ILE A 124 12.24 -3.99 -4.78
N SER A 125 12.70 -3.37 -5.87
CA SER A 125 11.91 -3.30 -7.09
C SER A 125 11.92 -4.69 -7.70
N LYS A 126 10.74 -5.28 -7.92
CA LYS A 126 10.61 -6.41 -8.83
C LYS A 126 10.78 -5.95 -10.28
#